data_AF-A0A3M0WKZ5-F1
#
_entry.id   AF-A0A3M0WKZ5-F1
#
_cell.length_a   1.000
_cell.length_b   1.000
_cell.length_c   1.000
_cell.angle_alpha   90.00
_cell.angle_beta   90.00
_cell.angle_gamma   90.00
#
_symmetry.space_group_name_H-M   'P 1'
#
loop_
_entity.id
_entity.type
_entity.pdbx_description
1 polymer ?
#
loop_
_entity_poly.entity_id
_entity_poly.type
_entity_poly.pdbx_seq_one_letter_code
_entity_poly.pdbx_strand_id
1 'polypeptide(L)'
;LRQMRLQARKSVADVAEALGVDEETIEAYESGNTAVPYLHLEKICQFLDSSVDDFVDDTHGPLMRHEFAHQAMQHIQEMDAEMRAFVANPRNLIYLQTAKKLSEMDVRRLRQVAESILDITL
;
A
#
# COMPACT_ATOMS: atom_id res chain seq x y z
N LEU A 1 -8.00 -8.68 -8.41
CA LEU A 1 -8.46 -9.56 -9.51
C LEU A 1 -9.62 -10.45 -9.11
N ARG A 2 -9.46 -11.41 -8.20
CA ARG A 2 -10.55 -12.33 -7.79
C ARG A 2 -11.88 -11.66 -7.45
N GLN A 3 -11.84 -10.59 -6.65
CA GLN A 3 -13.05 -9.83 -6.29
C GLN A 3 -13.76 -9.24 -7.50
N MET A 4 -13.02 -8.68 -8.45
CA MET A 4 -13.60 -8.06 -9.66
C MET A 4 -14.23 -9.10 -10.56
N ARG A 5 -13.56 -10.26 -10.75
CA ARG A 5 -14.14 -11.37 -11.51
C ARG A 5 -15.46 -11.84 -10.90
N LEU A 6 -15.52 -11.97 -9.57
CA LEU A 6 -16.74 -12.36 -8.86
C LEU A 6 -17.85 -11.30 -8.97
N GLN A 7 -17.50 -10.02 -8.91
CA GLN A 7 -18.46 -8.91 -9.10
C GLN A 7 -19.03 -8.88 -10.53
N ALA A 8 -18.19 -9.15 -11.53
CA ALA A 8 -18.57 -9.30 -12.93
C ALA A 8 -19.28 -10.64 -13.25
N ARG A 9 -19.43 -11.53 -12.25
CA ARG A 9 -20.03 -12.87 -12.37
C ARG A 9 -19.39 -13.74 -13.47
N LYS A 10 -18.07 -13.63 -13.62
CA LYS A 10 -17.28 -14.41 -14.59
C LYS A 10 -16.59 -15.61 -13.94
N SER A 11 -16.44 -16.68 -14.71
CA SER A 11 -15.65 -17.85 -14.31
C SER A 11 -14.15 -17.61 -14.55
N VAL A 12 -13.28 -18.44 -13.96
CA VAL A 12 -11.83 -18.39 -14.24
C VAL A 12 -11.57 -18.74 -15.70
N ALA A 13 -12.27 -19.74 -16.23
CA ALA A 13 -12.24 -20.13 -17.64
C ALA A 13 -12.60 -18.97 -18.58
N ASP A 14 -13.61 -18.16 -18.24
CA ASP A 14 -14.03 -17.03 -19.07
C ASP A 14 -12.91 -15.99 -19.23
N VAL A 15 -12.16 -15.74 -18.15
CA VAL A 15 -11.05 -14.78 -18.15
C VAL A 15 -9.81 -15.38 -18.83
N ALA A 16 -9.56 -16.67 -18.63
CA ALA A 16 -8.49 -17.42 -19.28
C ALA A 16 -8.66 -17.43 -20.81
N GLU A 17 -9.87 -17.71 -21.29
CA GLU A 17 -10.23 -17.68 -22.70
C GLU A 17 -10.08 -16.26 -23.29
N ALA A 18 -10.54 -15.24 -22.57
CA ALA A 18 -10.41 -13.84 -22.99
C ALA A 18 -8.94 -13.38 -23.13
N LEU A 19 -8.05 -13.93 -22.30
CA LEU A 19 -6.63 -13.60 -22.32
C LEU A 19 -5.80 -14.51 -23.24
N GLY A 20 -6.34 -15.68 -23.62
CA GLY A 20 -5.61 -16.71 -24.35
C GLY A 20 -4.52 -17.38 -23.50
N VAL A 21 -4.78 -17.56 -22.20
CA VAL A 21 -3.87 -18.20 -21.24
C VAL A 21 -4.57 -19.36 -20.53
N ASP A 22 -3.81 -20.23 -19.86
CA ASP A 22 -4.39 -21.30 -19.05
C ASP A 22 -5.05 -20.77 -17.77
N GLU A 23 -6.06 -21.49 -17.27
CA GLU A 23 -6.76 -21.17 -16.02
C GLU A 23 -5.80 -21.06 -14.83
N GLU A 24 -4.75 -21.91 -14.79
CA GLU A 24 -3.71 -21.88 -13.76
C GLU A 24 -2.96 -20.53 -13.73
N THR A 25 -2.79 -19.89 -14.89
CA THR A 25 -2.17 -18.56 -14.97
C THR A 25 -3.06 -17.50 -14.33
N ILE A 26 -4.38 -17.59 -14.54
CA ILE A 26 -5.35 -16.69 -13.90
C ILE A 26 -5.41 -16.93 -12.39
N GLU A 27 -5.35 -18.18 -11.93
CA GLU A 27 -5.29 -18.49 -10.50
C GLU A 27 -4.00 -17.97 -9.84
N ALA A 28 -2.86 -18.04 -10.53
CA ALA A 28 -1.60 -17.46 -10.08
C ALA A 28 -1.68 -15.93 -9.97
N TYR A 29 -2.37 -15.27 -10.90
CA TYR A 29 -2.66 -13.83 -10.84
C TYR A 29 -3.62 -13.47 -9.70
N GLU A 30 -4.66 -14.28 -9.47
CA GLU A 30 -5.65 -14.05 -8.41
C GLU A 30 -5.11 -14.27 -7.00
N SER A 31 -4.16 -15.18 -6.83
CA SER A 31 -3.48 -15.47 -5.57
C SER A 31 -2.33 -14.51 -5.27
N GLY A 32 -1.87 -13.72 -6.25
CA GLY A 32 -0.70 -12.86 -6.12
C GLY A 32 0.62 -13.61 -6.17
N ASN A 33 0.62 -14.90 -6.54
CA ASN A 33 1.81 -15.73 -6.64
C ASN A 33 2.68 -15.34 -7.86
N THR A 34 2.10 -14.63 -8.84
CA THR A 34 2.79 -14.10 -10.00
C THR A 34 2.32 -12.67 -10.27
N ALA A 35 3.27 -11.78 -10.56
CA ALA A 35 2.96 -10.42 -10.96
C ALA A 35 2.20 -10.42 -12.30
N VAL A 36 1.15 -9.61 -12.38
CA VAL A 36 0.30 -9.52 -13.58
C VAL A 36 0.95 -8.55 -14.55
N PRO A 37 1.34 -8.97 -15.77
CA PRO A 37 1.86 -8.05 -16.77
C PRO A 37 0.83 -6.97 -17.10
N TYR A 38 1.27 -5.73 -17.33
CA TYR A 38 0.37 -4.61 -17.61
C TYR A 38 -0.57 -4.89 -18.80
N LEU A 39 -0.06 -5.50 -19.88
CA LEU A 39 -0.86 -5.90 -21.03
C LEU A 39 -1.97 -6.90 -20.68
N HIS A 40 -1.70 -7.82 -19.75
CA HIS A 40 -2.71 -8.76 -19.27
C HIS A 40 -3.73 -8.05 -18.38
N LEU A 41 -3.28 -7.11 -17.54
CA LEU A 41 -4.15 -6.31 -16.70
C LEU A 41 -5.13 -5.48 -17.54
N GLU A 42 -4.67 -4.79 -18.59
CA GLU A 42 -5.52 -4.04 -19.53
C GLU A 42 -6.61 -4.92 -20.13
N LYS A 43 -6.24 -6.10 -20.65
CA LYS A 43 -7.20 -7.05 -21.24
C LYS A 43 -8.22 -7.55 -20.24
N ILE A 44 -7.79 -7.86 -19.00
CA ILE A 44 -8.70 -8.29 -17.94
C ILE A 44 -9.68 -7.16 -17.59
N CYS A 45 -9.18 -5.93 -17.43
CA CYS A 45 -10.02 -4.78 -17.11
C CYS A 45 -11.05 -4.52 -18.23
N GLN A 46 -10.61 -4.56 -19.48
CA GLN A 46 -11.48 -4.43 -20.64
C GLN A 46 -12.54 -5.54 -20.70
N PHE A 47 -12.18 -6.78 -20.38
CA PHE A 47 -13.11 -7.91 -20.37
C PHE A 47 -14.11 -7.86 -19.22
N LEU A 48 -13.70 -7.33 -18.07
CA LEU A 48 -14.52 -7.20 -16.87
C LEU A 48 -15.25 -5.85 -16.77
N ASP A 49 -15.22 -5.04 -17.84
CA ASP A 49 -15.82 -3.70 -17.90
C ASP A 49 -15.40 -2.80 -16.72
N SER A 50 -14.11 -2.88 -16.38
CA SER A 50 -13.46 -2.17 -15.27
C SER A 50 -12.34 -1.27 -15.80
N SER A 51 -11.93 -0.24 -15.04
CA SER A 51 -10.79 0.59 -15.46
C SER A 51 -9.48 0.03 -14.90
N VAL A 52 -8.40 0.12 -15.69
CA VAL A 52 -7.03 -0.11 -15.16
C VAL A 52 -6.69 0.95 -14.12
N ASP A 53 -7.31 2.12 -14.21
CA ASP A 53 -7.18 3.19 -13.23
C ASP A 53 -7.71 2.76 -11.84
N ASP A 54 -8.62 1.78 -11.75
CA ASP A 54 -9.03 1.22 -10.45
C ASP A 54 -7.89 0.49 -9.73
N PHE A 55 -6.82 0.13 -10.47
CA PHE A 55 -5.61 -0.48 -9.94
C PHE A 55 -4.45 0.52 -9.78
N VAL A 56 -4.45 1.61 -10.55
CA VAL A 56 -3.30 2.53 -10.71
C VAL A 56 -3.58 3.91 -10.12
N ASP A 57 -4.81 4.42 -10.28
CA ASP A 57 -5.23 5.76 -9.88
C ASP A 57 -6.24 5.70 -8.74
N ASP A 58 -5.77 5.22 -7.58
CA ASP A 58 -6.23 5.84 -6.35
C ASP A 58 -5.24 5.56 -5.23
N THR A 59 -5.18 6.50 -4.30
CA THR A 59 -4.49 6.44 -3.00
C THR A 59 -5.00 5.26 -2.12
N HIS A 60 -5.86 4.40 -2.68
CA HIS A 60 -6.59 3.30 -2.06
C HIS A 60 -6.75 2.04 -2.94
N GLY A 61 -5.94 1.85 -3.99
CA GLY A 61 -5.92 0.57 -4.72
C GLY A 61 -5.38 -0.59 -3.85
N PRO A 62 -5.91 -1.82 -3.92
CA PRO A 62 -5.39 -2.96 -3.16
C PRO A 62 -3.91 -3.26 -3.49
N LEU A 63 -3.48 -3.05 -4.74
CA LEU A 63 -2.08 -3.22 -5.14
C LEU A 63 -1.15 -2.19 -4.48
N MET A 64 -1.51 -0.91 -4.49
CA MET A 64 -0.72 0.14 -3.84
C MET A 64 -0.65 -0.04 -2.32
N ARG A 65 -1.73 -0.49 -1.65
CA ARG A 65 -1.68 -0.80 -0.20
C ARG A 65 -0.67 -1.88 0.14
N HIS A 66 -0.59 -2.94 -0.67
CA HIS A 66 0.40 -4.00 -0.47
C HIS A 66 1.82 -3.50 -0.73
N GLU A 67 2.03 -2.70 -1.78
CA GLU A 67 3.34 -2.11 -2.11
C GLU A 67 3.81 -1.13 -1.02
N PHE A 68 2.97 -0.20 -0.57
CA PHE A 68 3.30 0.73 0.51
C PHE A 68 3.57 0.01 1.83
N ALA A 69 2.78 -1.02 2.17
CA ALA A 69 3.02 -1.81 3.38
C ALA A 69 4.34 -2.58 3.30
N HIS A 70 4.68 -3.12 2.13
CA HIS A 70 5.94 -3.81 1.90
C HIS A 70 7.13 -2.85 2.00
N GLN A 71 7.09 -1.70 1.32
CA GLN A 71 8.13 -0.68 1.39
C GLN A 71 8.30 -0.11 2.81
N ALA A 72 7.20 0.18 3.50
CA ALA A 72 7.26 0.62 4.89
C ALA A 72 7.90 -0.44 5.80
N MET A 73 7.57 -1.72 5.58
CA MET A 73 8.18 -2.84 6.33
C MET A 73 9.67 -2.96 6.03
N GLN A 74 10.10 -2.80 4.78
CA GLN A 74 11.52 -2.80 4.41
C GLN A 74 12.28 -1.69 5.12
N HIS A 75 11.75 -0.46 5.10
CA HIS A 75 12.38 0.66 5.81
C HIS A 75 12.43 0.46 7.32
N ILE A 76 11.40 -0.13 7.93
CA ILE A 76 11.44 -0.48 9.36
C ILE A 76 12.52 -1.54 9.59
N GLN A 77 12.68 -2.53 8.72
CA GLN A 77 13.69 -3.58 8.85
C GLN A 77 15.13 -3.06 8.73
N GLU A 78 15.35 -1.99 7.96
CA GLU A 78 16.65 -1.31 7.83
C GLU A 78 17.05 -0.52 9.08
N MET A 79 16.10 -0.18 9.95
CA MET A 79 16.39 0.49 11.23
C MET A 79 17.15 -0.44 12.18
N ASP A 80 17.93 0.16 13.08
CA ASP A 80 18.58 -0.58 14.16
C ASP A 80 17.56 -1.29 15.08
N ALA A 81 18.08 -2.19 15.92
CA ALA A 81 17.23 -3.02 16.79
C ALA A 81 16.44 -2.20 17.83
N GLU A 82 17.01 -1.10 18.31
CA GLU A 82 16.38 -0.26 19.34
C GLU A 82 15.23 0.55 18.75
N MET A 83 15.45 1.19 17.61
CA MET A 83 14.43 1.95 16.89
C MET A 83 13.27 1.05 16.42
N ARG A 84 13.57 -0.15 15.91
CA ARG A 84 12.51 -1.12 15.57
C ARG A 84 11.65 -1.49 16.77
N ALA A 85 12.27 -1.78 17.92
CA ALA A 85 11.54 -2.10 19.14
C ALA A 85 10.68 -0.92 19.61
N PHE A 86 11.18 0.31 19.44
CA PHE A 86 10.44 1.52 19.74
C PHE A 86 9.19 1.67 18.84
N VAL A 87 9.34 1.53 17.52
CA VAL A 87 8.23 1.68 16.55
C VAL A 87 7.19 0.56 16.71
N ALA A 88 7.62 -0.67 17.00
CA ALA A 88 6.72 -1.82 17.14
C ALA A 88 5.86 -1.79 18.42
N ASN A 89 6.19 -0.97 19.42
CA ASN A 89 5.44 -0.90 20.68
C ASN A 89 4.19 -0.02 20.55
N PRO A 90 2.97 -0.56 20.72
CA PRO A 90 1.72 0.21 20.59
C PRO A 90 1.62 1.41 21.55
N ARG A 91 2.28 1.33 22.72
CA ARG A 91 2.30 2.44 23.68
C ARG A 91 3.04 3.66 23.16
N ASN A 92 3.95 3.48 22.20
CA ASN A 92 4.74 4.56 21.62
C ASN A 92 4.01 5.31 20.51
N LEU A 93 2.80 4.89 20.14
CA LEU A 93 2.01 5.54 19.09
C LEU A 93 1.82 7.05 19.33
N ILE A 94 1.66 7.46 20.60
CA ILE A 94 1.49 8.88 20.97
C ILE A 94 2.75 9.70 20.61
N TYR A 95 3.94 9.12 20.77
CA TYR A 95 5.20 9.77 20.40
C TYR A 95 5.34 9.86 18.88
N LEU A 96 5.01 8.79 18.15
CA LEU A 96 5.04 8.77 16.68
C LEU A 96 4.03 9.76 16.08
N GLN A 97 2.84 9.87 16.65
CA GLN A 97 1.83 10.85 16.25
C GLN A 97 2.32 12.29 16.48
N THR A 98 3.01 12.54 17.59
CA THR A 98 3.64 13.85 17.85
C THR A 98 4.73 14.14 16.83
N ALA A 99 5.63 13.18 16.57
CA ALA A 99 6.68 13.32 15.56
C ALA A 99 6.11 13.62 14.16
N LYS A 100 5.04 12.93 13.77
CA LYS A 100 4.31 13.20 12.51
C LYS A 100 3.81 14.64 12.45
N LYS A 101 3.10 15.10 13.50
CA LYS A 101 2.59 16.48 13.55
C LYS A 101 3.72 17.49 13.45
N LEU A 102 4.85 17.26 14.12
CA LEU A 102 6.02 18.14 14.03
C LEU A 102 6.62 18.19 12.61
N SER A 103 6.66 17.06 11.90
CA SER A 103 7.20 16.99 10.53
C SER A 103 6.38 17.77 9.50
N GLU A 104 5.08 17.97 9.77
CA GLU A 104 4.16 18.71 8.90
C GLU A 104 4.17 20.23 9.15
N MET A 105 4.86 20.68 10.21
CA MET A 105 4.91 22.09 10.59
C MET A 105 5.94 22.87 9.79
N ASP A 106 5.65 24.15 9.54
CA ASP A 106 6.64 25.06 8.98
C ASP A 106 7.78 25.32 9.99
N VAL A 107 8.97 25.62 9.46
CA VAL A 107 10.21 25.76 10.23
C VAL A 107 10.10 26.82 11.33
N ARG A 108 9.29 27.88 11.15
CA ARG A 108 9.15 28.94 12.16
C ARG A 108 8.36 28.43 13.35
N ARG A 109 7.26 27.71 13.09
CA ARG A 109 6.42 27.13 14.14
C ARG A 109 7.14 26.01 14.90
N LEU A 110 7.99 25.25 14.22
CA LEU A 110 8.83 24.23 14.86
C LEU A 110 9.83 24.85 15.85
N ARG A 111 10.49 25.96 15.48
CA ARG A 111 11.40 26.69 16.37
C ARG A 111 10.69 27.24 17.60
N GLN A 112 9.50 27.81 17.43
CA GLN A 112 8.72 28.34 18.54
C GLN A 112 8.33 27.24 19.56
N VAL A 113 7.98 26.04 19.08
CA VAL A 113 7.71 24.90 19.96
C VAL A 113 8.98 24.48 20.69
N ALA A 114 10.13 24.40 20.01
CA ALA A 114 11.40 24.05 20.63
C ALA A 114 11.82 25.05 21.73
N GLU A 115 11.68 26.35 21.47
CA GLU A 115 11.94 27.41 22.44
C GLU A 115 11.03 27.28 23.67
N SER A 116 9.72 27.05 23.46
CA SER A 116 8.79 26.88 24.57
C SER A 116 9.07 25.66 25.45
N ILE A 117 9.61 24.57 24.88
CA ILE A 117 10.03 23.40 25.65
C ILE A 117 11.29 23.73 26.47
N LEU A 118 12.25 24.44 25.88
CA LEU A 118 13.48 24.85 26.57
C LEU A 118 13.18 25.71 27.81
N ASP A 119 12.28 26.69 27.65
CA ASP A 119 11.87 27.62 28.70
C ASP A 119 11.15 26.94 29.87
N ILE A 120 10.46 25.81 29.63
CA ILE A 120 9.77 25.05 30.70
C ILE A 120 10.76 24.13 31.45
N THR A 121 11.92 23.83 30.86
CA THR A 121 12.94 22.94 31.44
C THR A 121 14.09 23.65 32.16
N LEU A 122 14.14 24.99 32.13
CA LEU A 122 15.12 25.86 32.79
C LEU A 122 14.52 26.58 34.00
#